data_AF-B0SRF6-F1
#
_entry.id   AF-B0SRF6-F1
#
_cell.length_a   1.000
_cell.length_b   1.000
_cell.length_c   1.000
_cell.angle_alpha   90.00
_cell.angle_beta   90.00
_cell.angle_gamma   90.00
#
_symmetry.space_group_name_H-M   'P 1'
#
loop_
_entity.id
_entity.type
_entity.pdbx_description
1 polymer ?
#
loop_
_entity_poly.entity_id
_entity_poly.type
_entity_poly.pdbx_seq_one_letter_code
_entity_poly.pdbx_strand_id
1 'polypeptide(L)'
;MDNFNMNPKIKITIQFIFSHLLAYLFVSIPYFQLVMKGYYEGESAVFPLFLITSVDGAAWSRAMAWLLPALVFQAILIVSFIHLIWDWFREQSFGKQMFVLVWMRTVLGGLAAISPAVGSVEGMVFMISEISVSIHLYVLFEIFLQSLVQAGIFLWFMRKL
;
A
#
# COMPACT_ATOMS: atom_id res chain seq x y z
N MET A 1 -40.11 0.85 -2.38
CA MET A 1 -38.70 0.41 -2.33
C MET A 1 -37.88 1.65 -2.13
N ASP A 2 -37.55 1.97 -0.88
CA ASP A 2 -36.73 3.13 -0.57
C ASP A 2 -35.32 2.84 -1.10
N ASN A 3 -34.91 3.58 -2.12
CA ASN A 3 -33.52 3.63 -2.53
C ASN A 3 -32.74 4.14 -1.33
N PHE A 4 -32.02 3.24 -0.65
CA PHE A 4 -31.09 3.57 0.41
C PHE A 4 -29.99 4.45 -0.20
N ASN A 5 -30.20 5.76 -0.19
CA ASN A 5 -29.28 6.72 -0.78
C ASN A 5 -28.10 6.85 0.18
N MET A 6 -27.09 6.00 -0.02
CA MET A 6 -25.89 5.94 0.82
C MET A 6 -25.20 7.30 0.83
N ASN A 7 -24.78 7.77 2.00
CA ASN A 7 -24.03 9.02 2.13
C ASN A 7 -22.80 8.98 1.19
N PRO A 8 -22.60 9.99 0.33
CA PRO A 8 -21.48 10.02 -0.63
C PRO A 8 -20.12 9.77 0.02
N LYS A 9 -19.90 10.28 1.24
CA LYS A 9 -18.64 10.07 1.98
C LYS A 9 -18.42 8.61 2.35
N ILE A 10 -19.49 7.92 2.77
CA ILE A 10 -19.43 6.48 3.10
C ILE A 10 -19.11 5.68 1.83
N LYS A 11 -19.75 6.01 0.71
CA LYS A 11 -19.49 5.36 -0.58
C LYS A 11 -18.03 5.52 -1.02
N ILE A 12 -17.50 6.75 -0.94
CA ILE A 12 -16.08 7.05 -1.24
C ILE A 12 -15.16 6.23 -0.34
N THR A 13 -15.41 6.19 0.98
CA THR A 13 -14.63 5.39 1.93
C THR A 13 -14.61 3.91 1.56
N ILE A 14 -15.78 3.31 1.28
CA ILE A 14 -15.88 1.90 0.92
C ILE A 14 -15.13 1.62 -0.39
N GLN A 15 -15.34 2.44 -1.42
CA GLN A 15 -14.67 2.29 -2.71
C GLN A 15 -13.15 2.45 -2.58
N PHE A 16 -12.69 3.36 -1.72
CA PHE A 16 -11.28 3.57 -1.45
C PHE A 16 -10.66 2.35 -0.75
N ILE A 17 -11.25 1.88 0.35
CA ILE A 17 -10.79 0.68 1.06
C ILE A 17 -10.75 -0.51 0.10
N PHE A 18 -11.81 -0.71 -0.68
CA PHE A 18 -11.88 -1.82 -1.62
C PHE A 18 -10.78 -1.73 -2.70
N SER A 19 -10.56 -0.55 -3.30
CA SER A 19 -9.47 -0.33 -4.26
C SER A 19 -8.08 -0.55 -3.64
N HIS A 20 -7.91 -0.21 -2.35
CA HIS A 20 -6.67 -0.39 -1.60
C HIS A 20 -6.35 -1.86 -1.38
N LEU A 21 -7.34 -2.64 -0.95
CA LEU A 21 -7.21 -4.08 -0.76
C LEU A 21 -7.01 -4.83 -2.08
N LEU A 22 -7.72 -4.43 -3.15
CA LEU A 22 -7.52 -5.01 -4.48
C LEU A 22 -6.12 -4.75 -5.02
N ALA A 23 -5.58 -3.55 -4.83
CA ALA A 23 -4.22 -3.24 -5.27
C ALA A 23 -3.18 -4.10 -4.51
N TYR A 24 -3.37 -4.31 -3.21
CA TYR A 24 -2.53 -5.24 -2.45
C TYR A 24 -2.62 -6.66 -3.03
N LEU A 25 -3.83 -7.16 -3.29
CA LEU A 25 -4.04 -8.50 -3.86
C LEU A 25 -3.39 -8.65 -5.24
N PHE A 26 -3.63 -7.70 -6.15
CA PHE A 26 -3.21 -7.80 -7.54
C PHE A 26 -1.74 -7.45 -7.78
N VAL A 27 -1.11 -6.71 -6.87
CA VAL A 27 0.30 -6.34 -7.01
C VAL A 27 1.17 -7.15 -6.05
N SER A 28 0.91 -7.11 -4.75
CA SER A 28 1.81 -7.72 -3.76
C SER A 28 1.90 -9.23 -3.87
N ILE A 29 0.78 -9.92 -4.15
CA ILE A 29 0.82 -11.39 -4.26
C ILE A 29 1.66 -11.82 -5.48
N PRO A 30 1.42 -11.33 -6.71
CA PRO A 30 2.29 -11.65 -7.84
C PRO A 30 3.73 -11.16 -7.65
N TYR A 31 3.92 -9.95 -7.10
CA TYR A 31 5.25 -9.38 -6.90
C TYR A 31 6.07 -10.19 -5.91
N PHE A 32 5.44 -10.70 -4.84
CA PHE A 32 6.06 -11.66 -3.94
C PHE A 32 6.54 -12.89 -4.70
N GLN A 33 5.67 -13.55 -5.46
CA GLN A 33 6.03 -14.80 -6.14
C GLN A 33 7.10 -14.62 -7.23
N LEU A 34 7.08 -13.50 -7.95
CA LEU A 34 7.91 -13.28 -9.13
C LEU A 34 9.22 -12.54 -8.85
N VAL A 35 9.26 -11.69 -7.81
CA VAL A 35 10.39 -10.79 -7.54
C VAL A 35 10.93 -10.97 -6.13
N MET A 36 10.07 -10.99 -5.11
CA MET A 36 10.55 -10.89 -3.72
C MET A 36 10.83 -12.22 -3.04
N LYS A 37 10.29 -13.34 -3.54
CA LYS A 37 10.32 -14.64 -2.84
C LYS A 37 11.73 -15.06 -2.41
N GLY A 38 12.73 -14.92 -3.27
CA GLY A 38 14.12 -15.30 -2.96
C GLY A 38 14.77 -14.49 -1.83
N TYR A 39 14.23 -13.30 -1.52
CA TYR A 39 14.68 -12.51 -0.38
C TYR A 39 13.98 -12.91 0.93
N TYR A 40 12.82 -13.58 0.86
CA TYR A 40 12.06 -14.10 2.00
C TYR A 40 12.42 -15.56 2.34
N GLU A 41 12.71 -16.38 1.34
CA GLU A 41 12.91 -17.82 1.45
C GLU A 41 14.14 -18.27 0.64
N GLY A 42 14.86 -19.29 1.15
CA GLY A 42 16.01 -19.89 0.47
C GLY A 42 17.37 -19.50 1.05
N GLU A 43 18.45 -20.00 0.42
CA GLU A 43 19.83 -19.84 0.93
C GLU A 43 20.33 -18.39 0.90
N SER A 44 19.73 -17.53 0.08
CA SER A 44 20.06 -16.10 -0.02
C SER A 44 19.01 -15.19 0.63
N ALA A 45 18.16 -15.73 1.51
CA ALA A 45 17.12 -14.97 2.18
C ALA A 45 17.71 -13.95 3.17
N VAL A 46 17.38 -12.68 2.97
CA VAL A 46 17.88 -11.55 3.77
C VAL A 46 16.80 -10.96 4.66
N PHE A 47 15.52 -11.03 4.26
CA PHE A 47 14.42 -10.51 5.07
C PHE A 47 14.23 -11.19 6.43
N PRO A 48 14.49 -12.50 6.62
CA PRO A 48 14.41 -13.10 7.95
C PRO A 48 15.34 -12.46 8.99
N LEU A 49 16.37 -11.72 8.57
CA LEU A 49 17.30 -11.03 9.48
C LEU A 49 16.65 -9.85 10.21
N PHE A 50 15.58 -9.26 9.69
CA PHE A 50 14.98 -8.04 10.23
C PHE A 50 13.46 -7.91 10.02
N LEU A 51 12.81 -8.85 9.33
CA LEU A 51 11.35 -8.95 9.19
C LEU A 51 10.85 -10.27 9.78
N ILE A 52 9.59 -10.25 10.22
CA ILE A 52 8.85 -11.46 10.53
C ILE A 52 8.54 -12.19 9.21
N THR A 53 9.07 -13.39 9.04
CA THR A 53 8.83 -14.26 7.88
C THR A 53 8.22 -15.59 8.30
N SER A 54 7.84 -16.43 7.33
CA SER A 54 7.28 -17.77 7.55
C SER A 54 8.19 -18.72 8.33
N VAL A 55 9.49 -18.39 8.49
CA VAL A 55 10.46 -19.16 9.27
C VAL A 55 10.10 -19.19 10.76
N ASP A 56 9.60 -18.08 11.32
CA ASP A 56 9.03 -18.04 12.67
C ASP A 56 7.51 -18.13 12.58
N GLY A 57 6.99 -19.37 12.53
CA GLY A 57 5.56 -19.62 12.33
C GLY A 57 4.64 -18.95 13.36
N ALA A 58 5.09 -18.79 14.61
CA ALA A 58 4.29 -18.16 15.66
C ALA A 58 4.21 -16.64 15.48
N ALA A 59 5.35 -15.98 15.22
CA ALA A 59 5.36 -14.56 14.91
C ALA A 59 4.65 -14.25 13.59
N TRP A 60 4.86 -15.08 12.57
CA TRP A 60 4.21 -14.95 11.27
C TRP A 60 2.68 -15.03 11.36
N SER A 61 2.15 -16.02 12.10
CA SER A 61 0.71 -16.15 12.31
C SER A 61 0.10 -14.90 12.96
N ARG A 62 0.78 -14.33 13.97
CA ARG A 62 0.35 -13.06 14.59
C ARG A 62 0.39 -11.90 13.61
N ALA A 63 1.45 -11.77 12.81
CA ALA A 63 1.56 -10.71 11.81
C ALA A 63 0.45 -10.82 10.75
N MET A 64 0.17 -12.03 10.25
CA MET A 64 -0.89 -12.27 9.28
C MET A 64 -2.29 -11.98 9.83
N ALA A 65 -2.54 -12.23 11.12
CA ALA A 65 -3.81 -11.85 11.76
C ALA A 65 -4.04 -10.33 11.76
N TRP A 66 -2.98 -9.54 11.84
CA TRP A 66 -3.03 -8.07 11.83
C TRP A 66 -2.95 -7.45 10.44
N LEU A 67 -2.60 -8.21 9.40
CA LEU A 67 -2.40 -7.69 8.04
C LEU A 67 -3.64 -6.97 7.50
N LEU A 68 -4.80 -7.64 7.49
CA LEU A 68 -6.03 -7.04 6.98
C LEU A 68 -6.49 -5.84 7.84
N PRO A 69 -6.53 -5.92 9.18
CA PRO A 69 -6.81 -4.76 10.03
C PRO A 69 -5.89 -3.57 9.73
N ALA A 70 -4.59 -3.80 9.57
CA ALA A 70 -3.62 -2.76 9.28
C ALA A 70 -3.86 -2.12 7.90
N LEU A 71 -4.12 -2.91 6.86
CA LEU A 71 -4.45 -2.39 5.51
C LEU A 71 -5.74 -1.56 5.52
N VAL A 72 -6.77 -2.00 6.25
CA VAL A 72 -8.02 -1.25 6.39
C VAL A 72 -7.78 0.06 7.14
N PHE A 73 -7.03 0.03 8.24
CA PHE A 73 -6.69 1.23 9.01
C PHE A 73 -5.90 2.24 8.15
N GLN A 74 -4.90 1.76 7.40
CA GLN A 74 -4.15 2.59 6.47
C GLN A 74 -5.07 3.25 5.43
N ALA A 75 -5.97 2.48 4.82
CA ALA A 75 -6.93 3.01 3.85
C ALA A 75 -7.86 4.07 4.48
N ILE A 76 -8.30 3.88 5.73
CA ILE A 76 -9.11 4.86 6.48
C ILE A 76 -8.34 6.16 6.69
N LEU A 77 -7.06 6.11 7.07
CA LEU A 77 -6.24 7.30 7.24
C LEU A 77 -6.09 8.08 5.94
N ILE A 78 -5.78 7.38 4.84
CA ILE A 78 -5.59 8.02 3.54
C ILE A 78 -6.90 8.63 3.03
N VAL A 79 -8.01 7.90 3.11
CA VAL A 79 -9.30 8.42 2.63
C VAL A 79 -9.84 9.53 3.50
N SER A 80 -9.51 9.56 4.79
CA SER A 80 -9.85 10.69 5.68
C SER A 80 -9.20 11.98 5.19
N PHE A 81 -7.95 11.92 4.71
CA PHE A 81 -7.32 13.08 4.06
C PHE A 81 -8.00 13.44 2.74
N ILE A 82 -8.37 12.46 1.91
CA ILE A 82 -9.13 12.70 0.67
C ILE A 82 -10.47 13.40 0.96
N HIS A 83 -11.15 13.05 2.05
CA HIS A 83 -12.39 13.72 2.47
C HIS A 83 -12.17 15.20 2.81
N LEU A 84 -11.02 15.58 3.34
CA LEU A 84 -10.70 16.98 3.66
C LEU A 84 -10.50 17.81 2.39
N ILE A 85 -9.94 17.22 1.34
CA ILE A 85 -9.66 17.89 0.07
C ILE A 85 -10.66 17.55 -1.03
N TRP A 86 -11.80 16.92 -0.69
CA TRP A 86 -12.68 16.28 -1.66
C TRP A 86 -13.22 17.23 -2.73
N ASP A 87 -13.70 18.40 -2.32
CA ASP A 87 -14.30 19.37 -3.22
C ASP A 87 -13.29 19.91 -4.23
N TRP A 88 -12.04 20.14 -3.78
CA TRP A 88 -10.95 20.48 -4.68
C TRP A 88 -10.55 19.31 -5.57
N PHE A 89 -10.45 18.10 -5.00
CA PHE A 89 -9.98 16.89 -5.66
C PHE A 89 -10.87 16.49 -6.84
N ARG A 90 -12.20 16.57 -6.67
CA ARG A 90 -13.16 16.19 -7.72
C ARG A 90 -13.14 17.13 -8.94
N GLU A 91 -12.71 18.37 -8.76
CA GLU A 91 -12.62 19.38 -9.83
C GLU A 91 -11.33 19.26 -10.65
N GLN A 92 -10.38 18.43 -10.21
CA GLN A 92 -9.11 18.25 -10.90
C GLN A 92 -9.22 17.31 -12.10
N SER A 93 -8.30 17.46 -13.05
CA SER A 93 -8.15 16.51 -14.15
C SER A 93 -7.76 15.13 -13.64
N PHE A 94 -8.09 14.09 -14.40
CA PHE A 94 -7.76 12.71 -14.06
C PHE A 94 -6.26 12.51 -13.76
N GLY A 95 -5.38 13.18 -14.51
CA GLY A 95 -3.93 13.12 -14.28
C GLY A 95 -3.52 13.69 -12.91
N LYS A 96 -4.12 14.80 -12.49
CA LYS A 96 -3.88 15.38 -11.16
C LYS A 96 -4.47 14.49 -10.06
N GLN A 97 -5.65 13.93 -10.27
CA GLN A 97 -6.25 12.98 -9.31
C GLN A 97 -5.38 11.74 -9.13
N MET A 98 -4.90 11.14 -10.22
CA MET A 98 -3.95 10.03 -10.20
C MET A 98 -2.68 10.41 -9.45
N PHE A 99 -2.08 11.55 -9.79
CA PHE A 99 -0.86 12.03 -9.14
C PHE A 99 -1.04 12.18 -7.64
N VAL A 100 -2.12 12.83 -7.18
CA VAL A 100 -2.40 13.03 -5.75
C VAL A 100 -2.55 11.68 -5.03
N LEU A 101 -3.33 10.75 -5.59
CA LEU A 101 -3.54 9.43 -4.98
C LEU A 101 -2.24 8.61 -4.92
N VAL A 102 -1.48 8.59 -6.01
CA VAL A 102 -0.20 7.87 -6.10
C VAL A 102 0.81 8.47 -5.14
N TRP A 103 0.92 9.79 -5.11
CA TRP A 103 1.83 10.51 -4.24
C TRP A 103 1.49 10.27 -2.78
N MET A 104 0.22 10.43 -2.39
CA MET A 104 -0.23 10.19 -1.03
C MET A 104 0.09 8.77 -0.56
N ARG A 105 -0.16 7.74 -1.38
CA ARG A 105 0.15 6.36 -1.00
C ARG A 105 1.64 6.06 -1.03
N THR A 106 2.40 6.59 -1.97
CA THR A 106 3.86 6.35 -2.04
C THR A 106 4.59 7.03 -0.89
N VAL A 107 4.18 8.25 -0.53
CA VAL A 107 4.75 8.99 0.62
C VAL A 107 4.31 8.35 1.93
N LEU A 108 3.02 8.06 2.13
CA LEU A 108 2.55 7.47 3.40
C LEU A 108 2.92 5.98 3.53
N GLY A 109 3.07 5.27 2.42
CA GLY A 109 3.43 3.85 2.40
C GLY A 109 4.94 3.58 2.40
N GLY A 110 5.74 4.46 1.76
CA GLY A 110 7.18 4.31 1.63
C GLY A 110 8.01 5.26 2.50
N LEU A 111 7.57 6.52 2.69
CA LEU A 111 8.35 7.53 3.43
C LEU A 111 7.95 7.68 4.90
N ALA A 112 6.71 7.32 5.28
CA ALA A 112 6.20 7.49 6.64
C ALA A 112 6.37 6.25 7.55
N ALA A 113 7.11 5.23 7.12
CA ALA A 113 7.47 4.13 8.00
C ALA A 113 8.46 4.66 9.06
N ILE A 114 7.95 4.98 10.26
CA ILE A 114 8.69 5.47 11.44
C ILE A 114 9.81 4.50 11.88
N SER A 115 9.78 3.26 11.40
CA SER A 115 10.88 2.30 11.55
C SER A 115 11.78 2.33 10.32
N PRO A 116 13.12 2.35 10.49
CA PRO A 116 14.02 1.98 9.40
C PRO A 116 13.57 0.64 8.84
N ALA A 117 13.11 0.65 7.60
CA ALA A 117 12.53 -0.51 6.94
C ALA A 117 12.95 -0.49 5.48
N VAL A 118 13.05 -1.68 4.87
CA VAL A 118 13.39 -1.77 3.47
C VAL A 118 12.30 -1.11 2.63
N GLY A 119 12.71 -0.18 1.77
CA GLY A 119 11.81 0.66 0.98
C GLY A 119 11.53 2.06 1.56
N SER A 120 11.99 2.38 2.78
CA SER A 120 11.96 3.75 3.32
C SER A 120 13.30 4.49 3.15
N VAL A 121 13.26 5.83 3.13
CA VAL A 121 14.46 6.68 3.02
C VAL A 121 15.35 6.53 4.26
N GLU A 122 14.76 6.43 5.44
CA GLU A 122 15.50 6.19 6.69
C GLU A 122 16.16 4.81 6.66
N GLY A 123 15.48 3.78 6.16
CA GLY A 123 16.07 2.46 5.94
C GLY A 123 17.29 2.48 5.00
N MET A 124 17.30 3.37 3.98
CA MET A 124 18.46 3.53 3.10
C MET A 124 19.66 4.18 3.81
N VAL A 125 19.42 5.02 4.83
CA VAL A 125 20.50 5.66 5.60
C VAL A 125 21.11 4.68 6.61
N PHE A 126 20.30 3.80 7.17
CA PHE A 126 20.72 2.76 8.12
C PHE A 126 21.03 1.41 7.46
N MET A 127 21.42 1.41 6.17
CA MET A 127 21.76 0.17 5.45
C MET A 127 22.88 -0.59 6.18
N ILE A 128 22.55 -1.76 6.69
CA ILE A 128 23.51 -2.80 7.07
C ILE A 128 24.01 -3.49 5.79
N SER A 129 25.25 -3.98 5.78
CA SER A 129 25.95 -4.51 4.59
C SER A 129 25.20 -5.61 3.85
N GLU A 130 24.30 -6.30 4.55
CA GLU A 130 23.51 -7.43 4.08
C GLU A 130 22.29 -6.98 3.25
N ILE A 131 21.92 -5.69 3.28
CA ILE A 131 20.80 -5.13 2.53
C ILE A 131 21.35 -4.24 1.41
N SER A 132 21.25 -4.71 0.16
CA SER A 132 21.65 -3.92 -1.00
C SER A 132 20.59 -2.87 -1.38
N VAL A 133 21.05 -1.76 -1.95
CA VAL A 133 20.20 -0.70 -2.54
C VAL A 133 19.13 -1.27 -3.49
N SER A 134 19.45 -2.36 -4.19
CA SER A 134 18.49 -3.04 -5.07
C SER A 134 17.22 -3.51 -4.36
N ILE A 135 17.32 -4.00 -3.12
CA ILE A 135 16.16 -4.49 -2.37
C ILE A 135 15.25 -3.31 -2.00
N HIS A 136 15.83 -2.18 -1.58
CA HIS A 136 15.05 -0.96 -1.34
C HIS A 136 14.33 -0.48 -2.60
N LEU A 137 14.99 -0.54 -3.76
CA LEU A 137 14.39 -0.17 -5.04
C LEU A 137 13.26 -1.13 -5.45
N TYR A 138 13.40 -2.43 -5.21
CA TYR A 138 12.33 -3.39 -5.47
C TYR A 138 11.11 -3.15 -4.57
N VAL A 139 11.32 -2.94 -3.26
CA VAL A 139 10.20 -2.65 -2.36
C VAL A 139 9.54 -1.31 -2.69
N LEU A 140 10.32 -0.26 -2.99
CA LEU A 140 9.78 1.03 -3.43
C LEU A 140 8.98 0.89 -4.74
N PHE A 141 9.48 0.09 -5.68
CA PHE A 141 8.79 -0.17 -6.93
C PHE A 141 7.47 -0.92 -6.72
N GLU A 142 7.43 -1.89 -5.81
CA GLU A 142 6.18 -2.55 -5.42
C GLU A 142 5.15 -1.56 -4.88
N ILE A 143 5.56 -0.70 -3.93
CA ILE A 143 4.70 0.32 -3.33
C ILE A 143 4.17 1.28 -4.40
N PHE A 144 5.02 1.68 -5.34
CA PHE A 144 4.64 2.53 -6.46
C PHE A 144 3.62 1.85 -7.38
N LEU A 145 3.82 0.57 -7.74
CA LEU A 145 2.88 -0.20 -8.54
C LEU A 145 1.52 -0.38 -7.84
N GLN A 146 1.53 -0.70 -6.54
CA GLN A 146 0.31 -0.75 -5.73
C GLN A 146 -0.42 0.58 -5.75
N SER A 147 0.32 1.69 -5.67
CA SER A 147 -0.24 3.04 -5.68
C SER A 147 -0.91 3.38 -7.01
N LEU A 148 -0.27 3.03 -8.14
CA LEU A 148 -0.85 3.19 -9.47
C LEU A 148 -2.13 2.37 -9.64
N VAL A 149 -2.10 1.09 -9.29
CA VAL A 149 -3.25 0.18 -9.44
C VAL A 149 -4.42 0.63 -8.58
N GLN A 150 -4.17 0.98 -7.32
CA GLN A 150 -5.21 1.50 -6.43
C GLN A 150 -5.84 2.77 -6.99
N ALA A 151 -5.01 3.75 -7.36
CA ALA A 151 -5.51 5.02 -7.90
C ALA A 151 -6.38 4.80 -9.14
N GLY A 152 -5.94 3.91 -10.05
CA GLY A 152 -6.70 3.53 -11.24
C GLY A 152 -8.06 2.90 -10.90
N ILE A 153 -8.08 1.92 -9.99
CA ILE A 153 -9.32 1.24 -9.57
C ILE A 153 -10.27 2.23 -8.89
N PHE A 154 -9.77 3.06 -7.97
CA PHE A 154 -10.57 4.03 -7.25
C PHE A 154 -11.21 5.06 -8.18
N LEU A 155 -10.42 5.65 -9.08
CA LEU A 155 -10.94 6.64 -10.02
C LEU A 155 -11.89 6.01 -11.05
N TRP A 156 -11.71 4.73 -11.41
CA TRP A 156 -12.69 4.01 -12.22
C TRP A 156 -14.06 3.89 -11.51
N PHE A 157 -14.07 3.61 -10.21
CA PHE A 157 -15.31 3.63 -9.42
C PHE A 157 -15.94 5.02 -9.34
N MET A 158 -15.11 6.07 -9.23
CA MET A 158 -15.57 7.46 -9.15
C MET A 158 -16.17 8.00 -10.43
N ARG A 159 -15.75 7.51 -11.60
CA ARG A 159 -16.34 7.91 -12.90
C ARG A 159 -17.77 7.38 -13.12
N LYS A 160 -18.21 6.40 -12.33
CA LYS A 160 -19.56 5.81 -12.38
C LYS A 160 -20.53 6.43 -11.37
N LEU A 161 -20.11 7.53 -10.73
CA LEU A 161 -20.90 8.35 -9.80
C LEU A 161 -21.45 9.57 -10.53
#